data_AF-A0A8T4YW64-F1
#
_entry.id   AF-A0A8T4YW64-F1
#
_cell.length_a   1.000
_cell.length_b   1.000
_cell.length_c   1.000
_cell.angle_alpha   90.00
_cell.angle_beta   90.00
_cell.angle_gamma   90.00
#
_symmetry.space_group_name_H-M   'P 1'
#
loop_
_entity.id
_entity.type
_entity.pdbx_description
1 polymer ?
#
loop_
_entity_poly.entity_id
_entity_poly.type
_entity_poly.pdbx_seq_one_letter_code
_entity_poly.pdbx_strand_id
1 'polypeptide(L)' 'MYDEIGAMAKSLERQRDQLLKELKSLDENYKKGKIDEQTYKAKRHEIERAIVEVMDRLAQMRFLMGEV' A
#
# COMPACT_ATOMS: atom_id res chain seq x y z
N MET A 1 -25.19 0.79 3.84
CA MET A 1 -24.24 0.16 4.78
C MET A 1 -23.26 -0.76 4.06
N TYR A 2 -23.68 -1.86 3.41
CA TYR A 2 -22.76 -2.73 2.65
C TYR A 2 -22.12 -2.05 1.43
N ASP A 3 -22.85 -1.18 0.71
CA ASP A 3 -22.30 -0.45 -0.45
C ASP A 3 -21.19 0.56 -0.07
N GLU A 4 -21.29 1.18 1.10
CA GLU A 4 -20.29 2.13 1.61
C GLU A 4 -19.01 1.40 2.03
N ILE A 5 -19.15 0.24 2.66
CA ILE A 5 -18.02 -0.62 3.03
C ILE A 5 -17.32 -1.15 1.77
N GLY A 6 -18.08 -1.55 0.75
CA GLY A 6 -17.53 -1.98 -0.54
C GLY A 6 -16.80 -0.86 -1.29
N ALA A 7 -17.32 0.37 -1.27
CA ALA A 7 -16.65 1.53 -1.84
C ALA A 7 -15.34 1.87 -1.10
N MET A 8 -15.34 1.76 0.22
CA MET A 8 -14.16 1.97 1.06
C MET A 8 -13.09 0.89 0.82
N ALA A 9 -13.48 -0.38 0.72
CA ALA A 9 -12.57 -1.48 0.37
C ALA A 9 -11.91 -1.25 -1.00
N LYS A 10 -12.69 -0.86 -2.03
CA LYS A 10 -12.13 -0.51 -3.35
C LYS A 10 -11.15 0.65 -3.30
N SER A 11 -11.39 1.65 -2.45
CA SER A 11 -10.47 2.77 -2.25
C SER A 11 -9.14 2.30 -1.64
N LEU A 12 -9.21 1.43 -0.62
CA LEU A 12 -8.03 0.84 0.01
C LEU A 12 -7.24 -0.06 -0.97
N GLU A 13 -7.92 -0.84 -1.81
CA GLU A 13 -7.26 -1.63 -2.86
C GLU A 13 -6.50 -0.74 -3.85
N ARG A 14 -7.09 0.37 -4.28
CA ARG A 14 -6.40 1.36 -5.14
C ARG A 14 -5.20 1.98 -4.44
N GLN A 15 -5.29 2.28 -3.15
CA GLN A 15 -4.17 2.81 -2.37
C GLN A 15 -3.03 1.80 -2.29
N ARG A 16 -3.33 0.52 -2.01
CA ARG A 16 -2.33 -0.56 -2.04
C ARG A 16 -1.64 -0.63 -3.40
N ASP A 17 -2.40 -0.63 -4.49
CA ASP A 17 -1.83 -0.73 -5.84
C ASP A 17 -0.95 0.48 -6.19
N GLN A 18 -1.34 1.66 -5.71
CA GLN A 18 -0.54 2.88 -5.86
C GLN A 18 0.78 2.79 -5.07
N LEU A 19 0.74 2.34 -3.82
CA LEU A 19 1.93 2.14 -3.00
C LEU A 19 2.88 1.09 -3.61
N LEU A 20 2.35 0.02 -4.20
CA LEU A 20 3.15 -0.97 -4.91
C LEU A 20 3.85 -0.38 -6.15
N LYS A 21 3.18 0.52 -6.88
CA LYS A 21 3.79 1.26 -8.01
C LYS A 21 4.88 2.21 -7.53
N GLU A 22 4.67 2.88 -6.40
CA GLU A 22 5.65 3.76 -5.79
C GLU A 22 6.89 2.99 -5.33
N LEU A 23 6.70 1.82 -4.69
CA LEU A 23 7.79 0.94 -4.31
C LEU A 23 8.61 0.49 -5.53
N LYS A 24 7.94 0.08 -6.61
CA LYS A 24 8.60 -0.28 -7.87
C LYS A 24 9.39 0.90 -8.47
N SER A 25 8.81 2.09 -8.44
CA SER A 25 9.45 3.30 -8.96
C SER A 25 10.67 3.69 -8.12
N LEU A 26 10.58 3.51 -6.80
CA LEU A 26 11.69 3.72 -5.86
C LEU A 26 12.85 2.75 -6.17
N ASP A 27 12.55 1.47 -6.38
CA ASP A 27 13.51 0.45 -6.81
C ASP A 27 14.21 0.80 -8.12
N GLU A 28 13.44 1.25 -9.12
CA GLU A 28 14.01 1.66 -10.41
C GLU A 28 14.92 2.89 -10.27
N ASN A 29 14.54 3.85 -9.43
CA ASN A 29 15.36 5.04 -9.18
C ASN A 29 16.66 4.68 -8.46
N TYR A 30 16.63 3.77 -7.50
CA TYR A 30 17.83 3.25 -6.84
C TYR A 30 18.74 2.50 -7.81
N LYS A 31 18.18 1.58 -8.62
CA LYS A 31 18.94 0.85 -9.66
C LYS A 31 19.58 1.77 -10.70
N LYS A 32 18.95 2.90 -11.01
CA LYS A 32 19.47 3.94 -11.91
C LYS A 32 20.48 4.88 -11.24
N GLY A 33 20.78 4.69 -9.94
CA GLY A 33 21.70 5.55 -9.17
C GLY A 33 21.15 6.96 -8.92
N LYS A 34 19.84 7.18 -9.05
CA LYS A 34 19.20 8.50 -8.86
C LYS A 34 19.01 8.88 -7.39
N ILE A 35 19.05 7.88 -6.50
CA ILE A 35 18.92 8.05 -5.05
C ILE A 35 19.98 7.20 -4.37
N ASP A 36 20.46 7.66 -3.22
CA ASP A 36 21.40 6.92 -2.39
C ASP A 36 20.70 5.81 -1.57
N GLU A 37 21.50 4.94 -0.96
CA GLU A 37 21.03 3.80 -0.18
C GLU A 37 20.25 4.19 1.08
N GLN A 38 20.64 5.28 1.77
CA GLN A 38 19.91 5.75 2.96
C GLN A 38 18.52 6.26 2.58
N THR A 39 18.44 7.10 1.55
CA THR A 39 17.19 7.62 1.00
C THR A 39 16.30 6.49 0.50
N TYR A 40 16.88 5.49 -0.18
CA TYR A 40 16.15 4.30 -0.62
C TYR A 40 15.58 3.52 0.57
N LYS A 41 16.39 3.20 1.58
CA LYS A 41 15.96 2.44 2.76
C LYS A 41 14.87 3.16 3.54
N ALA A 42 15.01 4.46 3.78
CA ALA A 42 14.03 5.25 4.51
C ALA A 42 12.68 5.26 3.79
N LYS A 43 12.67 5.62 2.49
CA LYS A 43 11.42 5.65 1.69
C LYS A 43 10.80 4.28 1.52
N ARG A 44 11.63 3.24 1.33
CA ARG A 44 11.14 1.87 1.20
C ARG A 44 10.41 1.45 2.47
N HIS A 45 11.00 1.73 3.64
CA HIS A 45 10.39 1.38 4.92
C HIS A 45 9.05 2.11 5.14
N GLU A 46 8.98 3.39 4.77
CA GLU A 46 7.72 4.17 4.83
C GLU A 46 6.63 3.56 3.93
N ILE A 47 6.97 3.21 2.68
CA ILE A 47 6.02 2.62 1.73
C ILE A 47 5.57 1.23 2.19
N GLU A 48 6.50 0.38 2.64
CA GLU A 48 6.18 -0.96 3.16
C GLU A 48 5.25 -0.89 4.37
N ARG A 49 5.48 0.05 5.29
CA ARG A 49 4.61 0.28 6.44
C ARG A 49 3.20 0.71 6.01
N ALA A 50 3.11 1.65 5.06
CA ALA A 50 1.82 2.10 4.53
C ALA A 50 1.05 0.95 3.86
N ILE A 51 1.75 0.05 3.13
CA ILE A 51 1.13 -1.14 2.52
C ILE A 51 0.53 -2.04 3.59
N VAL A 52 1.29 -2.34 4.65
CA VAL A 52 0.82 -3.19 5.76
C VAL A 52 -0.42 -2.59 6.42
N GLU A 53 -0.42 -1.29 6.69
CA GLU A 53 -1.57 -0.60 7.31
C GLU A 53 -2.82 -0.62 6.41
N VAL A 54 -2.66 -0.47 5.09
CA VAL A 54 -3.78 -0.58 4.14
C VAL A 54 -4.30 -2.02 4.06
N MET A 55 -3.41 -3.01 4.08
CA MET A 55 -3.78 -4.42 4.06
C MET A 55 -4.50 -4.85 5.34
N ASP A 56 -4.07 -4.35 6.50
CA ASP A 56 -4.75 -4.58 7.78
C ASP A 56 -6.17 -4.00 7.77
N ARG A 57 -6.33 -2.75 7.30
CA ARG A 57 -7.66 -2.14 7.15
C ARG A 57 -8.55 -2.91 6.15
N LEU A 58 -7.98 -3.43 5.07
CA LEU A 58 -8.71 -4.30 4.13
C LEU A 58 -9.19 -5.58 4.80
N ALA A 59 -8.33 -6.23 5.61
CA ALA A 59 -8.70 -7.42 6.35
C ALA A 59 -9.83 -7.14 7.34
N GLN A 60 -9.75 -6.03 8.08
CA GLN A 60 -10.81 -5.58 8.98
C GLN A 60 -12.13 -5.35 8.24
N MET A 61 -12.09 -4.68 7.08
CA MET A 61 -13.29 -4.44 6.26
C MET A 61 -13.93 -5.73 5.75
N ARG A 62 -13.12 -6.69 5.28
CA ARG A 62 -13.59 -8.01 4.85
C ARG A 62 -14.21 -8.81 5.99
N PHE A 63 -13.61 -8.75 7.18
CA PHE A 63 -14.17 -9.35 8.39
C PHE A 63 -15.54 -8.76 8.74
N LEU A 64 -15.70 -7.43 8.69
CA LEU A 64 -16.99 -6.76 8.93
C LEU A 64 -18.05 -7.11 7.88
N MET A 65 -17.65 -7.45 6.65
CA MET A 65 -18.56 -7.89 5.59
C MET A 65 -18.98 -9.36 5.71
N GLY A 66 -18.37 -10.13 6.63
CA GLY A 66 -18.68 -11.54 6.80
C GLY A 66 -18.13 -12.44 5.69
N GLU A 67 -17.11 -11.98 4.94
CA GLU A 67 -16.44 -12.74 3.87
C GLU A 67 -15.41 -13.77 4.41
N VAL A 68 -15.67 -14.38 5.58
CA VAL A 68 -14.77 -15.38 6.20
C VAL A 68 -15.43 -16.76 6.25
#